data_AF-A0A3C1DNY2-F1
#
_entry.id   AF-A0A3C1DNY2-F1
#
_cell.length_a   1.000
_cell.length_b   1.000
_cell.length_c   1.000
_cell.angle_alpha   90.00
_cell.angle_beta   90.00
_cell.angle_gamma   90.00
#
_symmetry.space_group_name_H-M   'P 1'
#
loop_
_entity.id
_entity.type
_entity.pdbx_description
1 polymer ?
#
loop_
_entity_poly.entity_id
_entity_poly.type
_entity_poly.pdbx_seq_one_letter_code
_entity_poly.pdbx_strand_id
1 'polypeptide(L)'
;YAQGSVDKLLRDRMIDGATAGAGSARAVNRQLDKLEKPDSVRKVWNLRLSFPTDQRSPASFTLSNAHLSRGGFSLGPLDLSVNPGERVRIHGTNGSGKSVLVEALAGAATLEHPRAAGASHATIGVLDQGRTQVPRAETTLSEWFPEASALSSADARTLLAKFGLGSDDVDRPMRTLSEGERTRVGLALIASRETTGLILDEPTNHLDLPAIEELEQALANYTGTLVVVSHDEAFAQALHIDRTVVLGANPSLGAS
;
A
#
# COMPACT_ATOMS: atom_id res chain seq x y z
N TYR A 1 -31.06 34.91 -21.48
CA TYR A 1 -30.61 35.03 -20.08
C TYR A 1 -31.20 33.95 -19.14
N ALA A 2 -31.52 32.73 -19.61
CA ALA A 2 -32.16 31.70 -18.77
C ALA A 2 -31.45 30.33 -18.74
N GLN A 3 -30.28 30.18 -19.38
CA GLN A 3 -29.50 28.92 -19.36
C GLN A 3 -28.40 28.88 -18.29
N GLY A 4 -27.91 30.03 -17.80
CA GLY A 4 -26.85 30.08 -16.77
C GLY A 4 -27.33 29.79 -15.34
N SER A 5 -28.64 29.84 -15.09
CA SER A 5 -29.24 29.63 -13.77
C SER A 5 -29.53 28.15 -13.48
N VAL A 6 -29.79 27.34 -14.50
CA VAL A 6 -30.04 25.89 -14.37
C VAL A 6 -28.73 25.16 -14.05
N ASP A 7 -27.62 25.60 -14.65
CA ASP A 7 -26.30 24.98 -14.49
C ASP A 7 -25.71 25.22 -13.09
N LYS A 8 -26.03 26.37 -12.49
CA LYS A 8 -25.63 26.69 -11.11
C LYS A 8 -26.43 25.89 -10.07
N LEU A 9 -27.73 25.68 -10.32
CA LEU A 9 -28.61 24.87 -9.47
C LEU A 9 -28.33 23.37 -9.53
N LEU A 10 -27.73 22.88 -10.62
CA LEU A 10 -27.25 21.49 -10.73
C LEU A 10 -25.92 21.29 -10.00
N ARG A 11 -25.01 22.28 -10.05
CA ARG A 11 -23.76 22.27 -9.27
C ARG A 11 -23.99 22.31 -7.77
N ASP A 12 -24.86 23.19 -7.29
CA ASP A 12 -25.12 23.30 -5.84
C ASP A 12 -25.78 22.03 -5.28
N ARG A 13 -26.66 21.37 -6.05
CA ARG A 13 -27.24 20.09 -5.64
C ARG A 13 -26.26 18.91 -5.62
N MET A 14 -25.20 18.95 -6.43
CA MET A 14 -24.12 17.95 -6.36
C MET A 14 -23.18 18.17 -5.17
N ILE A 15 -22.99 19.43 -4.76
CA ILE A 15 -22.16 19.79 -3.60
C ILE A 15 -22.87 19.44 -2.28
N ASP A 16 -24.18 19.62 -2.18
CA ASP A 16 -24.93 19.28 -0.95
C ASP A 16 -25.00 17.76 -0.69
N GLY A 17 -24.94 16.93 -1.75
CA GLY A 17 -24.81 15.47 -1.63
C GLY A 17 -23.45 15.00 -1.09
N ALA A 18 -22.44 15.87 -1.04
CA ALA A 18 -21.08 15.55 -0.60
C ALA A 18 -20.91 15.57 0.94
N THR A 19 -21.97 15.84 1.72
CA THR A 19 -21.91 15.82 3.19
C THR A 19 -22.07 14.42 3.80
N ALA A 20 -22.26 13.38 2.99
CA ALA A 20 -22.32 12.00 3.45
C ALA A 20 -21.05 11.22 3.05
N GLY A 21 -20.11 11.10 3.99
CA GLY A 21 -19.06 10.08 3.98
C GLY A 21 -17.75 10.47 3.29
N ALA A 22 -16.65 10.42 4.06
CA ALA A 22 -15.28 10.70 3.61
C ALA A 22 -14.77 9.81 2.44
N GLY A 23 -15.50 8.75 2.07
CA GLY A 23 -15.22 7.94 0.87
C GLY A 23 -15.65 8.60 -0.45
N SER A 24 -16.58 9.57 -0.41
CA SER A 24 -17.15 10.21 -1.61
C SER A 24 -16.20 11.22 -2.27
N ALA A 25 -15.39 11.94 -1.48
CA ALA A 25 -14.52 12.99 -2.00
C ALA A 25 -13.44 12.49 -2.98
N ARG A 26 -12.90 11.28 -2.76
CA ARG A 26 -11.91 10.69 -3.69
C ARG A 26 -12.55 10.12 -4.95
N ALA A 27 -13.74 9.51 -4.86
CA ALA A 27 -14.47 9.03 -6.03
C ALA A 27 -14.90 10.18 -6.96
N VAL A 28 -15.37 11.28 -6.36
CA VAL A 28 -15.69 12.53 -7.09
C VAL A 28 -14.42 13.17 -7.66
N ASN A 29 -13.31 13.22 -6.91
CA ASN A 29 -12.03 13.68 -7.45
C ASN A 29 -11.51 12.79 -8.60
N ARG A 30 -11.69 11.46 -8.55
CA ARG A 30 -11.33 10.56 -9.67
C ARG A 30 -12.11 10.91 -10.94
N GLN A 31 -13.38 11.30 -10.83
CA GLN A 31 -14.19 11.74 -11.97
C GLN A 31 -13.78 13.14 -12.47
N LEU A 32 -13.42 14.06 -11.58
CA LEU A 32 -12.96 15.41 -11.93
C LEU A 32 -11.56 15.40 -12.55
N ASP A 33 -10.63 14.60 -12.05
CA ASP A 33 -9.29 14.43 -12.63
C ASP A 33 -9.32 13.85 -14.05
N LYS A 34 -10.37 13.08 -14.39
CA LYS A 34 -10.63 12.57 -15.74
C LYS A 34 -11.14 13.67 -16.70
N LEU A 35 -11.65 14.79 -16.19
CA LEU A 35 -12.27 15.86 -16.99
C LEU A 35 -11.38 17.09 -17.20
N GLU A 36 -10.32 17.31 -16.41
CA GLU A 36 -9.69 18.63 -16.29
C GLU A 36 -8.20 18.74 -16.68
N LYS A 37 -7.65 17.86 -17.54
CA LYS A 37 -6.25 17.99 -17.99
C LYS A 37 -6.13 18.11 -19.51
N PRO A 38 -5.79 19.30 -20.06
CA PRO A 38 -5.42 19.43 -21.47
C PRO A 38 -4.13 18.65 -21.75
N ASP A 39 -4.02 18.12 -22.97
CA ASP A 39 -2.88 17.37 -23.52
C ASP A 39 -1.57 18.16 -23.43
N SER A 40 -0.96 18.18 -22.24
CA SER A 40 0.48 18.30 -22.12
C SER A 40 1.01 16.88 -22.18
N VAL A 41 1.96 16.62 -23.08
CA VAL A 41 2.54 15.30 -23.40
C VAL A 41 2.98 14.57 -22.14
N ARG A 42 2.05 13.90 -21.47
CA ARG A 42 2.36 12.93 -20.44
C ARG A 42 2.78 11.71 -21.22
N LYS A 43 4.03 11.28 -21.04
CA LYS A 43 4.44 9.93 -21.43
C LYS A 43 3.32 9.00 -20.94
N VAL A 44 2.59 8.39 -21.86
CA VAL A 44 1.58 7.39 -21.50
C VAL A 44 2.38 6.18 -21.04
N TRP A 45 2.52 6.07 -19.72
CA TRP A 45 3.32 5.04 -19.04
C TRP A 45 2.51 3.75 -18.99
N ASN A 46 2.91 2.73 -19.75
CA ASN A 46 2.29 1.40 -19.66
C ASN A 46 2.96 0.61 -18.52
N LEU A 47 2.57 0.90 -17.29
CA LEU A 47 3.10 0.33 -16.07
C LEU A 47 2.52 -1.08 -15.86
N ARG A 48 3.00 -2.11 -16.58
CA ARG A 48 2.55 -3.49 -16.32
C ARG A 48 3.13 -4.02 -15.02
N LEU A 49 2.46 -3.73 -13.92
CA LEU A 49 2.76 -4.26 -12.60
C LEU A 49 2.33 -5.73 -12.54
N SER A 50 3.24 -6.59 -12.09
CA SER A 50 2.96 -7.99 -11.81
C SER A 50 3.72 -8.40 -10.56
N PHE A 51 3.04 -9.06 -9.64
CA PHE A 51 3.65 -9.65 -8.45
C PHE A 51 3.72 -11.16 -8.64
N PRO A 52 4.91 -11.73 -8.90
CA PRO A 52 5.05 -13.17 -9.03
C PRO A 52 4.61 -13.84 -7.73
N THR A 53 3.79 -14.89 -7.84
CA THR A 53 3.30 -15.66 -6.70
C THR A 53 3.96 -17.04 -6.67
N ASP A 54 4.61 -17.41 -5.56
CA ASP A 54 4.93 -18.81 -5.28
C ASP A 54 3.77 -19.45 -4.51
N GLN A 55 3.20 -20.52 -5.06
CA GLN A 55 2.08 -21.25 -4.43
C GLN A 55 2.55 -22.47 -3.63
N ARG A 56 3.85 -22.80 -3.62
CA ARG A 56 4.38 -23.97 -2.90
C ARG A 56 4.32 -23.83 -1.39
N SER A 57 4.32 -22.60 -0.88
CA SER A 57 4.25 -22.30 0.56
C SER A 57 3.42 -21.03 0.78
N PRO A 58 2.08 -21.14 0.60
CA PRO A 58 1.23 -19.96 0.63
C PRO A 58 1.23 -19.35 2.04
N ALA A 59 1.35 -18.03 2.11
CA ALA A 59 1.52 -17.34 3.38
C ALA A 59 0.27 -17.42 4.25
N SER A 60 0.43 -17.68 5.53
CA SER A 60 -0.62 -17.52 6.53
C SER A 60 -0.09 -16.69 7.69
N PHE A 61 -0.93 -15.84 8.26
CA PHE A 61 -0.57 -15.02 9.40
C PHE A 61 -1.46 -15.39 10.59
N THR A 62 -0.90 -15.53 11.78
CA THR A 62 -1.68 -15.79 12.99
C THR A 62 -1.08 -15.06 14.17
N LEU A 63 -1.92 -14.28 14.85
CA LEU A 63 -1.69 -13.67 16.14
C LEU A 63 -2.72 -14.28 17.10
N SER A 64 -2.25 -14.85 18.21
CA SER A 64 -3.13 -15.46 19.22
C SER A 64 -2.84 -14.87 20.59
N ASN A 65 -3.88 -14.30 21.22
CA ASN A 65 -3.78 -13.56 22.48
C ASN A 65 -2.59 -12.56 22.47
N ALA A 66 -2.41 -11.86 21.35
CA ALA A 66 -1.24 -11.04 21.13
C ALA A 66 -1.36 -9.69 21.84
N HIS A 67 -0.30 -9.31 22.54
CA HIS A 67 -0.07 -7.98 23.07
C HIS A 67 1.08 -7.36 22.28
N LEU A 68 0.77 -6.32 21.51
CA LEU A 68 1.71 -5.62 20.65
C LEU A 68 2.09 -4.29 21.30
N SER A 69 3.37 -3.96 21.33
CA SER A 69 3.86 -2.67 21.84
C SER A 69 4.86 -2.03 20.87
N ARG A 70 4.79 -0.70 20.75
CA ARG A 70 5.76 0.11 20.01
C ARG A 70 5.93 1.45 20.70
N GLY A 71 7.09 1.69 21.32
CA GLY A 71 7.29 2.86 22.16
C GLY A 71 6.27 2.89 23.30
N GLY A 72 5.55 4.00 23.45
CA GLY A 72 4.49 4.15 24.47
C GLY A 72 3.09 3.66 24.05
N PHE A 73 2.94 3.07 22.86
CA PHE A 73 1.67 2.56 22.37
C PHE A 73 1.54 1.05 22.61
N SER A 74 0.36 0.61 23.05
CA SER A 74 0.01 -0.81 23.22
C SER A 74 -1.29 -1.15 22.48
N LEU A 75 -1.36 -2.36 21.91
CA LEU A 75 -2.55 -2.92 21.28
C LEU A 75 -2.71 -4.38 21.72
N GLY A 76 -3.86 -4.74 22.28
CA GLY A 76 -4.17 -6.11 22.68
C GLY A 76 -5.03 -6.19 23.95
N PRO A 77 -5.41 -7.42 24.37
CA PRO A 77 -5.19 -8.68 23.66
C PRO A 77 -5.96 -8.73 22.33
N LEU A 78 -5.40 -9.38 21.31
CA LEU A 78 -6.10 -9.61 20.04
C LEU A 78 -5.78 -10.99 19.45
N ASP A 79 -6.79 -11.55 18.79
CA ASP A 79 -6.69 -12.74 17.96
C ASP A 79 -6.96 -12.34 16.51
N LEU A 80 -6.02 -12.66 15.62
CA LEU A 80 -6.15 -12.43 14.19
C LEU A 80 -5.48 -13.57 13.44
N SER A 81 -6.25 -14.29 12.64
CA SER A 81 -5.72 -15.23 11.64
C SER A 81 -6.02 -14.71 10.25
N VAL A 82 -5.10 -14.91 9.31
CA VAL A 82 -5.26 -14.67 7.88
C VAL A 82 -4.85 -15.96 7.17
N ASN A 83 -5.78 -16.55 6.45
CA ASN A 83 -5.58 -17.83 5.80
C ASN A 83 -4.78 -17.68 4.49
N PRO A 84 -4.15 -18.76 4.01
CA PRO A 84 -3.57 -18.83 2.67
C PRO A 84 -4.53 -18.34 1.57
N GLY A 85 -4.08 -17.39 0.75
CA GLY A 85 -4.84 -16.81 -0.35
C GLY A 85 -5.92 -15.80 0.07
N GLU A 86 -6.13 -15.60 1.37
CA GLU A 86 -7.13 -14.64 1.86
C GLU A 86 -6.68 -13.20 1.58
N ARG A 87 -7.64 -12.35 1.22
CA ARG A 87 -7.46 -10.92 1.00
C ARG A 87 -8.16 -10.14 2.12
N VAL A 88 -7.36 -9.61 3.04
CA VAL A 88 -7.84 -8.90 4.23
C VAL A 88 -7.50 -7.42 4.14
N ARG A 89 -8.52 -6.59 4.36
CA ARG A 89 -8.32 -5.16 4.60
C ARG A 89 -8.25 -4.88 6.09
N ILE A 90 -7.28 -4.10 6.52
CA ILE A 90 -7.24 -3.48 7.85
C ILE A 90 -7.72 -2.04 7.71
N HIS A 91 -8.73 -1.68 8.50
CA HIS A 91 -9.30 -0.35 8.58
C HIS A 91 -9.28 0.12 10.04
N GLY A 92 -9.27 1.42 10.28
CA GLY A 92 -9.31 2.00 11.63
C GLY A 92 -8.84 3.44 11.63
N THR A 93 -9.13 4.20 12.68
CA THR A 93 -8.74 5.61 12.79
C THR A 93 -7.22 5.79 12.85
N ASN A 94 -6.74 7.03 12.68
CA ASN A 94 -5.33 7.33 12.93
C ASN A 94 -5.03 7.09 14.42
N GLY A 95 -3.91 6.42 14.70
CA GLY A 95 -3.55 6.02 16.06
C GLY A 95 -4.23 4.74 16.57
N SER A 96 -5.01 4.02 15.76
CA SER A 96 -5.61 2.73 16.18
C SER A 96 -4.62 1.55 16.25
N GLY A 97 -3.35 1.76 15.88
CA GLY A 97 -2.33 0.72 15.89
C GLY A 97 -2.17 -0.08 14.60
N LYS A 98 -2.71 0.40 13.46
CA LYS A 98 -2.60 -0.28 12.15
C LYS A 98 -1.16 -0.63 11.78
N SER A 99 -0.23 0.31 11.88
CA SER A 99 1.18 0.07 11.55
C SER A 99 1.85 -0.90 12.53
N VAL A 100 1.48 -0.88 13.81
CA VAL A 100 1.96 -1.86 14.81
C VAL A 100 1.46 -3.27 14.47
N LEU A 101 0.21 -3.40 14.03
CA LEU A 101 -0.34 -4.66 13.56
C LEU A 101 0.36 -5.15 12.30
N VAL A 102 0.60 -4.26 11.32
CA VAL A 102 1.35 -4.58 10.09
C VAL A 102 2.76 -5.08 10.42
N GLU A 103 3.47 -4.42 11.33
CA GLU A 103 4.81 -4.83 11.76
C GLU A 103 4.79 -6.18 12.47
N ALA A 104 3.78 -6.45 13.30
CA ALA A 104 3.62 -7.75 13.94
C ALA A 104 3.37 -8.86 12.92
N LEU A 105 2.50 -8.62 11.93
CA LEU A 105 2.23 -9.57 10.84
C LEU A 105 3.46 -9.78 9.93
N ALA A 106 4.27 -8.74 9.73
CA ALA A 106 5.53 -8.80 9.00
C ALA A 106 6.67 -9.49 9.78
N GLY A 107 6.43 -9.87 11.04
CA GLY A 107 7.45 -10.48 11.91
C GLY A 107 8.47 -9.49 12.48
N ALA A 108 8.20 -8.18 12.39
CA ALA A 108 9.08 -7.10 12.83
C ALA A 108 8.76 -6.54 14.22
N ALA A 109 7.58 -6.82 14.79
CA ALA A 109 7.22 -6.38 16.14
C ALA A 109 7.70 -7.36 17.22
N THR A 110 8.11 -6.83 18.38
CA THR A 110 8.37 -7.65 19.58
C THR A 110 7.03 -8.06 20.18
N LEU A 111 6.75 -9.37 20.18
CA LEU A 111 5.60 -9.93 20.88
C LEU A 111 6.03 -10.25 22.31
N GLU A 112 5.39 -9.66 23.33
CA GLU A 112 5.71 -9.98 24.75
C GLU A 112 5.41 -11.45 25.08
N HIS A 113 4.50 -12.06 24.32
CA HIS A 113 4.24 -13.51 24.31
C HIS A 113 4.17 -14.01 22.86
N PRO A 114 5.30 -14.45 22.26
CA PRO A 114 5.35 -14.80 20.85
C PRO A 114 4.64 -16.13 20.61
N ARG A 115 3.41 -16.07 20.09
CA ARG A 115 2.82 -17.15 19.30
C ARG A 115 2.38 -16.63 17.94
N ALA A 116 3.28 -15.91 17.25
CA ALA A 116 3.16 -15.76 15.80
C ALA A 116 3.63 -17.05 15.14
N ALA A 117 2.69 -17.96 14.87
CA ALA A 117 2.93 -19.10 14.02
C ALA A 117 2.66 -18.67 12.57
N GLY A 118 3.70 -18.29 11.85
CA GLY A 118 3.59 -17.92 10.44
C GLY A 118 4.88 -18.24 9.70
N ALA A 119 4.76 -19.10 8.68
CA ALA A 119 5.71 -19.25 7.57
C ALA A 119 7.10 -19.83 7.85
N SER A 120 7.20 -21.15 8.08
CA SER A 120 8.41 -21.83 7.58
C SER A 120 8.35 -21.80 6.05
N HIS A 121 9.29 -21.09 5.40
CA HIS A 121 9.47 -20.98 3.93
C HIS A 121 8.59 -19.99 3.13
N ALA A 122 7.78 -19.12 3.75
CA ALA A 122 6.99 -18.15 2.98
C ALA A 122 7.78 -16.84 2.74
N THR A 123 7.78 -16.31 1.52
CA THR A 123 8.41 -15.03 1.17
C THR A 123 7.38 -13.91 1.23
N ILE A 124 7.48 -13.04 2.24
CA ILE A 124 6.52 -11.94 2.44
C ILE A 124 7.07 -10.65 1.84
N GLY A 125 6.30 -10.03 0.94
CA GLY A 125 6.56 -8.67 0.46
C GLY A 125 5.91 -7.65 1.39
N VAL A 126 6.69 -6.70 1.92
CA VAL A 126 6.20 -5.69 2.86
C VAL A 126 6.41 -4.28 2.32
N LEU A 127 5.35 -3.49 2.35
CA LEU A 127 5.38 -2.05 2.11
C LEU A 127 4.85 -1.32 3.34
N ASP A 128 5.72 -0.96 4.28
CA ASP A 128 5.31 -0.19 5.47
C ASP A 128 5.09 1.30 5.14
N GLN A 129 4.33 2.01 5.99
CA GLN A 129 3.98 3.41 5.79
C GLN A 129 5.19 4.36 5.66
N GLY A 130 6.26 4.11 6.41
CA GLY A 130 7.49 4.93 6.40
C GLY A 130 8.41 4.64 5.23
N ARG A 131 8.09 3.60 4.44
CA ARG A 131 8.94 3.05 3.38
C ARG A 131 10.35 2.71 3.90
N THR A 132 10.43 2.08 5.08
CA THR A 132 11.72 1.83 5.76
C THR A 132 12.65 0.88 5.01
N GLN A 133 12.11 0.06 4.10
CA GLN A 133 12.89 -0.80 3.22
C GLN A 133 13.67 -0.03 2.14
N VAL A 134 13.34 1.25 1.88
CA VAL A 134 14.06 2.11 0.93
C VAL A 134 14.91 3.12 1.71
N PRO A 135 16.23 2.90 1.84
CA PRO A 135 17.07 3.75 2.66
C PRO A 135 17.10 5.20 2.17
N ARG A 136 17.34 6.12 3.12
CA ARG A 136 17.65 7.52 2.83
C ARG A 136 19.16 7.68 2.83
N ALA A 137 19.77 7.40 1.68
CA ALA A 137 21.23 7.33 1.54
C ALA A 137 21.75 8.21 0.40
N GLU A 138 23.06 8.49 0.41
CA GLU A 138 23.75 9.23 -0.66
C GLU A 138 24.01 8.35 -1.90
N THR A 139 24.01 7.02 -1.76
CA THR A 139 24.11 6.06 -2.88
C THR A 139 22.93 6.23 -3.85
N THR A 140 23.09 5.73 -5.06
CA THR A 140 22.08 5.79 -6.12
C THR A 140 21.23 4.52 -6.17
N LEU A 141 20.08 4.55 -6.85
CA LEU A 141 19.32 3.32 -7.07
C LEU A 141 20.06 2.34 -7.99
N SER A 142 20.85 2.84 -8.94
CA SER A 142 21.64 2.01 -9.84
C SER A 142 22.73 1.21 -9.13
N GLU A 143 23.18 1.67 -7.97
CA GLU A 143 24.11 0.97 -7.07
C GLU A 143 23.37 0.03 -6.09
N TRP A 144 22.38 0.55 -5.36
CA TRP A 144 21.75 -0.18 -4.25
C TRP A 144 20.73 -1.23 -4.70
N PHE A 145 19.91 -0.92 -5.71
CA PHE A 145 18.77 -1.78 -6.07
C PHE A 145 19.17 -3.16 -6.58
N PRO A 146 20.22 -3.35 -7.42
CA PRO A 146 20.66 -4.66 -7.85
C PRO A 146 20.99 -5.59 -6.67
N GLU A 147 21.71 -5.09 -5.67
CA GLU A 147 22.04 -5.85 -4.46
C GLU A 147 20.79 -6.18 -3.65
N ALA A 148 19.91 -5.19 -3.42
CA ALA A 148 18.69 -5.38 -2.65
C ALA A 148 17.69 -6.36 -3.31
N SER A 149 17.65 -6.39 -4.64
CA SER A 149 16.76 -7.25 -5.44
C SER A 149 17.39 -8.58 -5.87
N ALA A 150 18.71 -8.75 -5.67
CA ALA A 150 19.49 -9.86 -6.22
C ALA A 150 19.40 -10.01 -7.75
N LEU A 151 19.19 -8.89 -8.46
CA LEU A 151 19.11 -8.83 -9.92
C LEU A 151 20.43 -8.35 -10.53
N SER A 152 20.65 -8.65 -11.82
CA SER A 152 21.70 -7.99 -12.58
C SER A 152 21.43 -6.49 -12.69
N SER A 153 22.46 -5.66 -12.87
CA SER A 153 22.27 -4.21 -13.04
C SER A 153 21.39 -3.86 -14.26
N ALA A 154 21.36 -4.71 -15.29
CA ALA A 154 20.52 -4.54 -16.47
C ALA A 154 19.04 -4.83 -16.18
N ASP A 155 18.77 -5.95 -15.48
CA ASP A 155 17.42 -6.34 -15.09
C ASP A 155 16.85 -5.38 -14.04
N ALA A 156 17.67 -4.96 -13.08
CA ALA A 156 17.34 -3.94 -12.10
C ALA A 156 16.88 -2.63 -12.75
N ARG A 157 17.66 -2.10 -13.71
CA ARG A 157 17.29 -0.88 -14.46
C ARG A 157 16.01 -1.07 -15.25
N THR A 158 15.84 -2.23 -15.88
CA THR A 158 14.62 -2.55 -16.64
C THR A 158 13.40 -2.61 -15.73
N LEU A 159 13.53 -3.21 -14.55
CA LEU A 159 12.46 -3.27 -13.56
C LEU A 159 12.14 -1.87 -13.01
N LEU A 160 13.15 -1.09 -12.59
CA LEU A 160 12.95 0.30 -12.14
C LEU A 160 12.25 1.16 -13.20
N ALA A 161 12.64 1.02 -14.48
CA ALA A 161 11.97 1.70 -15.59
C ALA A 161 10.50 1.28 -15.75
N LYS A 162 10.17 -0.01 -15.54
CA LYS A 162 8.77 -0.48 -15.48
C LYS A 162 7.98 0.12 -14.33
N PHE A 163 8.65 0.60 -13.28
CA PHE A 163 8.06 1.36 -12.18
C PHE A 163 8.13 2.88 -12.39
N GLY A 164 8.49 3.33 -13.60
CA GLY A 164 8.56 4.73 -13.97
C GLY A 164 9.75 5.48 -13.34
N LEU A 165 10.80 4.77 -12.93
CA LEU A 165 12.05 5.35 -12.43
C LEU A 165 13.08 5.31 -13.57
N GLY A 166 13.30 6.47 -14.20
CA GLY A 166 14.15 6.60 -15.38
C GLY A 166 15.63 6.80 -15.05
N SER A 167 16.45 7.04 -16.08
CA SER A 167 17.90 7.27 -15.93
C SER A 167 18.21 8.38 -14.91
N ASP A 168 17.50 9.51 -15.00
CA ASP A 168 17.70 10.66 -14.10
C ASP A 168 17.34 10.32 -12.63
N ASP A 169 16.42 9.38 -12.42
CA ASP A 169 16.02 8.93 -11.09
C ASP A 169 16.99 7.92 -10.50
N VAL A 170 17.54 7.04 -11.34
CA VAL A 170 18.37 5.93 -10.84
C VAL A 170 19.80 6.35 -10.55
N ASP A 171 20.29 7.43 -11.15
CA ASP A 171 21.67 7.91 -11.01
C ASP A 171 21.84 9.09 -10.04
N ARG A 172 20.74 9.57 -9.42
CA ARG A 172 20.79 10.59 -8.36
C ARG A 172 20.78 9.97 -6.96
N PRO A 173 21.23 10.70 -5.93
CA PRO A 173 21.23 10.21 -4.55
C PRO A 173 19.83 9.80 -4.07
N MET A 174 19.69 8.60 -3.49
CA MET A 174 18.42 8.05 -3.04
C MET A 174 17.71 8.93 -2.00
N ARG A 175 18.44 9.70 -1.19
CA ARG A 175 17.84 10.66 -0.25
C ARG A 175 16.96 11.72 -0.92
N THR A 176 17.18 12.01 -2.21
CA THR A 176 16.42 13.01 -2.97
C THR A 176 15.10 12.48 -3.51
N LEU A 177 14.85 11.16 -3.43
CA LEU A 177 13.61 10.55 -3.89
C LEU A 177 12.41 11.10 -3.11
N SER A 178 11.39 11.52 -3.86
CA SER A 178 10.06 11.86 -3.36
C SER A 178 9.38 10.64 -2.73
N GLU A 179 8.32 10.88 -1.95
CA GLU A 179 7.56 9.79 -1.31
C GLU A 179 6.88 8.87 -2.33
N GLY A 180 6.41 9.42 -3.45
CA GLY A 180 5.85 8.64 -4.57
C GLY A 180 6.92 7.77 -5.24
N GLU A 181 8.12 8.30 -5.47
CA GLU A 181 9.25 7.51 -6.00
C GLU A 181 9.69 6.40 -5.05
N ARG A 182 9.77 6.68 -3.74
CA ARG A 182 10.07 5.65 -2.74
C ARG A 182 9.02 4.54 -2.72
N THR A 183 7.75 4.90 -2.85
CA THR A 183 6.66 3.92 -2.96
C THR A 183 6.86 3.05 -4.20
N ARG A 184 7.19 3.64 -5.35
CA ARG A 184 7.48 2.91 -6.60
C ARG A 184 8.72 2.01 -6.47
N VAL A 185 9.80 2.47 -5.82
CA VAL A 185 10.98 1.64 -5.51
C VAL A 185 10.62 0.46 -4.62
N GLY A 186 9.83 0.68 -3.56
CA GLY A 186 9.39 -0.37 -2.65
C GLY A 186 8.54 -1.42 -3.35
N LEU A 187 7.58 -0.99 -4.19
CA LEU A 187 6.79 -1.90 -5.02
C LEU A 187 7.65 -2.65 -6.04
N ALA A 188 8.67 -1.99 -6.63
CA ALA A 188 9.63 -2.64 -7.53
C ALA A 188 10.44 -3.72 -6.81
N LEU A 189 10.87 -3.45 -5.57
CA LEU A 189 11.59 -4.43 -4.76
C LEU A 189 10.72 -5.65 -4.44
N ILE A 190 9.44 -5.44 -4.12
CA ILE A 190 8.48 -6.53 -3.92
C ILE A 190 8.31 -7.33 -5.22
N ALA A 191 8.09 -6.65 -6.34
CA ALA A 191 7.89 -7.29 -7.64
C ALA A 191 9.14 -8.01 -8.18
N SER A 192 10.33 -7.69 -7.67
CA SER A 192 11.58 -8.40 -8.01
C SER A 192 11.68 -9.80 -7.40
N ARG A 193 10.76 -10.15 -6.48
CA ARG A 193 10.79 -11.40 -5.71
C ARG A 193 9.52 -12.22 -5.97
N GLU A 194 9.65 -13.53 -5.93
CA GLU A 194 8.48 -14.42 -5.85
C GLU A 194 7.95 -14.38 -4.41
N THR A 195 6.81 -13.72 -4.23
CA THR A 195 6.19 -13.56 -2.91
C THR A 195 5.04 -14.55 -2.75
N THR A 196 4.85 -15.07 -1.55
CA THR A 196 3.72 -15.95 -1.20
C THR A 196 2.64 -15.18 -0.44
N GLY A 197 2.97 -13.99 0.06
CA GLY A 197 2.06 -13.05 0.71
C GLY A 197 2.55 -11.60 0.62
N LEU A 198 1.61 -10.65 0.63
CA LEU A 198 1.87 -9.22 0.62
C LEU A 198 1.23 -8.54 1.82
N ILE A 199 1.96 -7.62 2.45
CA ILE A 199 1.45 -6.72 3.49
C ILE A 199 1.73 -5.29 3.05
N LEU A 200 0.69 -4.52 2.74
CA LEU A 200 0.79 -3.19 2.15
C LEU A 200 0.11 -2.15 3.03
N ASP A 201 0.88 -1.20 3.57
CA ASP A 201 0.37 -0.09 4.41
C ASP A 201 0.25 1.20 3.60
N GLU A 202 -0.99 1.60 3.34
CA GLU A 202 -1.38 2.77 2.53
C GLU A 202 -0.60 2.86 1.20
N PRO A 203 -0.72 1.84 0.33
CA PRO A 203 0.13 1.73 -0.86
C PRO A 203 -0.22 2.74 -1.95
N THR A 204 -1.41 3.34 -1.92
CA THR A 204 -1.85 4.35 -2.90
C THR A 204 -1.45 5.77 -2.55
N ASN A 205 -1.00 6.02 -1.31
CA ASN A 205 -0.57 7.35 -0.92
C ASN A 205 0.63 7.79 -1.76
N HIS A 206 0.60 9.05 -2.20
CA HIS A 206 1.63 9.67 -3.05
C HIS A 206 1.76 9.07 -4.46
N LEU A 207 0.82 8.21 -4.89
CA LEU A 207 0.69 7.77 -6.27
C LEU A 207 -0.32 8.64 -7.03
N ASP A 208 -0.08 8.84 -8.33
CA ASP A 208 -1.05 9.45 -9.22
C ASP A 208 -2.10 8.43 -9.69
N LEU A 209 -3.21 8.93 -10.25
CA LEU A 209 -4.32 8.07 -10.65
C LEU A 209 -3.92 6.92 -11.60
N PRO A 210 -3.10 7.13 -12.64
CA PRO A 210 -2.64 6.03 -13.49
C PRO A 210 -1.86 4.95 -12.72
N ALA A 211 -0.95 5.34 -11.81
CA ALA A 211 -0.23 4.38 -11.00
C ALA A 211 -1.13 3.62 -10.02
N ILE A 212 -2.18 4.25 -9.51
CA ILE A 212 -3.20 3.59 -8.68
C ILE A 212 -3.98 2.55 -9.49
N GLU A 213 -4.46 2.91 -10.69
CA GLU A 213 -5.23 1.99 -11.54
C GLU A 213 -4.42 0.74 -11.93
N GLU A 214 -3.11 0.90 -12.17
CA GLU A 214 -2.19 -0.21 -12.48
C GLU A 214 -1.88 -1.07 -11.24
N LEU A 215 -1.73 -0.43 -10.07
CA LEU A 215 -1.56 -1.15 -8.81
C LEU A 215 -2.82 -1.96 -8.47
N GLU A 216 -4.01 -1.37 -8.66
CA GLU A 216 -5.31 -2.04 -8.52
C GLU A 216 -5.35 -3.30 -9.40
N GLN A 217 -5.01 -3.18 -10.69
CA GLN A 217 -5.00 -4.33 -11.62
C GLN A 217 -4.00 -5.41 -11.22
N ALA A 218 -2.78 -5.04 -10.82
CA ALA A 218 -1.76 -6.00 -10.43
C ALA A 218 -2.14 -6.78 -9.17
N LEU A 219 -2.67 -6.08 -8.16
CA LEU A 219 -3.11 -6.69 -6.91
C LEU A 219 -4.42 -7.48 -7.10
N ALA A 220 -5.33 -7.04 -7.98
CA ALA A 220 -6.52 -7.81 -8.34
C ALA A 220 -6.14 -9.18 -8.91
N ASN A 221 -5.06 -9.26 -9.70
CA ASN A 221 -4.56 -10.49 -10.30
C ASN A 221 -3.60 -11.30 -9.40
N TYR A 222 -3.18 -10.76 -8.25
CA TYR A 222 -2.24 -11.44 -7.35
C TYR A 222 -2.90 -12.63 -6.62
N THR A 223 -2.33 -13.83 -6.74
CA THR A 223 -2.99 -15.05 -6.21
C THR A 223 -2.54 -15.45 -4.80
N GLY A 224 -1.54 -14.76 -4.24
CA GLY A 224 -1.08 -15.01 -2.87
C GLY A 224 -1.94 -14.32 -1.82
N THR A 225 -1.57 -14.50 -0.56
CA THR A 225 -2.25 -13.87 0.58
C THR A 225 -2.02 -12.36 0.58
N LEU A 226 -3.05 -11.57 0.80
CA LEU A 226 -2.97 -10.11 0.74
C LEU A 226 -3.51 -9.50 2.03
N VAL A 227 -2.69 -8.70 2.70
CA VAL A 227 -3.11 -7.82 3.79
C VAL A 227 -2.88 -6.38 3.36
N VAL A 228 -3.92 -5.56 3.37
CA VAL A 228 -3.83 -4.16 2.96
C VAL A 228 -4.39 -3.23 4.03
N VAL A 229 -3.63 -2.23 4.42
CA VAL A 229 -4.13 -1.09 5.19
C VAL A 229 -4.52 -0.01 4.19
N SER A 230 -5.79 0.36 4.16
CA SER A 230 -6.27 1.42 3.27
C SER A 230 -7.53 2.10 3.83
N HIS A 231 -7.50 3.42 3.81
CA HIS A 231 -8.68 4.27 3.99
C HIS A 231 -9.52 4.46 2.71
N ASP A 232 -9.03 4.03 1.54
CA ASP A 232 -9.72 4.17 0.25
C ASP A 232 -10.65 2.97 -0.01
N GLU A 233 -11.96 3.23 0.01
CA GLU A 233 -13.00 2.23 -0.27
C GLU A 233 -12.99 1.76 -1.73
N ALA A 234 -12.75 2.66 -2.69
CA ALA A 234 -12.75 2.31 -4.11
C ALA A 234 -11.56 1.39 -4.42
N PHE A 235 -10.39 1.71 -3.85
CA PHE A 235 -9.22 0.84 -3.93
C PHE A 235 -9.52 -0.54 -3.33
N ALA A 236 -10.06 -0.60 -2.11
CA ALA A 236 -10.40 -1.87 -1.47
C ALA A 236 -11.38 -2.71 -2.29
N GLN A 237 -12.40 -2.09 -2.89
CA GLN A 237 -13.36 -2.78 -3.74
C GLN A 237 -12.70 -3.39 -4.98
N ALA A 238 -11.74 -2.69 -5.60
CA ALA A 238 -11.01 -3.19 -6.76
C ALA A 238 -10.16 -4.43 -6.45
N LEU A 239 -9.76 -4.62 -5.18
CA LEU A 239 -8.90 -5.73 -4.76
C LEU A 239 -9.65 -7.02 -4.41
N HIS A 240 -10.98 -7.07 -4.52
CA HIS A 240 -11.78 -8.24 -4.14
C HIS A 240 -11.48 -8.73 -2.71
N ILE A 241 -11.53 -7.81 -1.75
CA ILE A 241 -11.29 -8.11 -0.34
C ILE A 241 -12.34 -9.10 0.20
N ASP A 242 -11.87 -10.18 0.82
CA ASP A 242 -12.72 -11.21 1.44
C ASP A 242 -13.28 -10.75 2.79
N ARG A 243 -12.45 -10.01 3.55
CA ARG A 243 -12.78 -9.57 4.91
C ARG A 243 -12.15 -8.22 5.25
N THR A 244 -12.89 -7.40 5.98
CA THR A 244 -12.35 -6.18 6.61
C THR A 244 -12.25 -6.38 8.12
N VAL A 245 -11.06 -6.11 8.66
CA VAL A 245 -10.76 -6.03 10.09
C VAL A 245 -10.76 -4.56 10.49
N VAL A 246 -11.62 -4.19 11.42
CA VAL A 246 -11.70 -2.82 11.94
C VAL A 246 -11.00 -2.74 13.29
N LEU A 247 -9.90 -1.99 13.34
CA LEU A 247 -9.24 -1.59 14.57
C LEU A 247 -9.95 -0.39 15.16
N GLY A 248 -10.59 -0.58 16.31
CA GLY A 248 -11.16 0.50 17.11
C GLY A 248 -10.07 1.39 17.72
N ALA A 249 -10.46 2.60 18.15
CA ALA A 249 -9.60 3.39 19.02
C ALA A 249 -9.40 2.62 20.33
N ASN A 250 -8.15 2.37 20.72
CA ASN A 250 -7.86 1.75 22.00
C ASN A 250 -8.18 2.78 23.11
N PRO A 251 -9.13 2.53 24.04
CA PRO A 251 -9.45 3.48 25.10
C PRO A 251 -8.41 3.52 26.23
N SER A 252 -7.26 2.86 26.10
CA SER A 252 -6.20 2.87 27.12
C SER A 252 -5.25 4.07 26.99
N LEU A 253 -5.81 5.28 27.07
CA LEU A 253 -5.16 6.38 27.80
C LEU A 253 -5.74 6.38 29.21
N GLY A 254 -5.49 5.29 29.94
CA GLY A 254 -5.79 5.16 31.36
C GLY A 254 -4.67 5.81 32.15
N ALA A 255 -5.02 6.89 32.84
CA ALA A 255 -4.21 7.57 33.83
C ALA A 255 -3.46 6.61 34.76
N SER A 256 -2.21 6.93 35.05
CA SER A 256 -1.56 6.75 36.35
C SER A 256 -0.46 7.80 36.48
#